data_AF-A0A812UWP4-F1
#
_entry.id   AF-A0A812UWP4-F1
#
_cell.length_a   1.000
_cell.length_b   1.000
_cell.length_c   1.000
_cell.angle_alpha   90.00
_cell.angle_beta   90.00
_cell.angle_gamma   90.00
#
_symmetry.space_group_name_H-M   'P 1'
#
loop_
_entity.id
_entity.type
_entity.pdbx_description
1 polymer ?
#
loop_
_entity_poly.entity_id
_entity_poly.type
_entity_poly.pdbx_seq_one_letter_code
_entity_poly.pdbx_strand_id
1 'polypeptide(L)'
;MSSRILGRRQDFTDGFGLCSPGRWPPNRRRCAADTPALALAEHMGAGLLDFLRSRLDLHTLVAKFADGKIASCPFSDELVAEGRELVFSMLESAGAALPVREKSQGQPFYLAALEEILRVSGDPDYRAFFSSSVSFAKGVRLGHASKLPRVPAVFEKKTKWRRYEDEAEGQILRENCISAKQHADVVQQQFLAAVKLGAMDEMSLKSARDKFGGDPAVASLGAIEKKDGSHRVVHDGTHGVGVNARVKFRV
;
A
#
# COMPACT_ATOMS: atom_id res chain seq x y z
N MET A 1 26.48 -0.27 -5.95
CA MET A 1 26.34 0.30 -7.31
C MET A 1 26.01 1.78 -7.17
N SER A 2 26.63 2.64 -7.97
CA SER A 2 26.29 4.08 -7.99
C SER A 2 25.53 4.43 -9.25
N SER A 3 24.42 5.15 -9.13
CA SER A 3 23.68 5.75 -10.24
C SER A 3 23.96 7.25 -10.32
N ARG A 4 23.60 7.87 -11.45
CA ARG A 4 23.67 9.32 -11.63
C ARG A 4 22.25 9.84 -11.85
N ILE A 5 21.70 10.55 -10.86
CA ILE A 5 20.37 11.19 -10.97
C ILE A 5 20.56 12.69 -10.86
N LEU A 6 20.01 13.43 -11.84
CA LEU A 6 20.12 14.90 -11.93
C LEU A 6 21.58 15.40 -11.79
N GLY A 7 22.51 14.70 -12.42
CA GLY A 7 23.95 15.03 -12.42
C GLY A 7 24.73 14.65 -11.16
N ARG A 8 24.07 14.23 -10.08
CA ARG A 8 24.72 13.81 -8.83
C ARG A 8 24.93 12.31 -8.80
N ARG A 9 26.09 11.87 -8.31
CA ARG A 9 26.36 10.47 -8.01
C ARG A 9 25.62 10.12 -6.72
N GLN A 10 24.80 9.09 -6.77
CA GLN A 10 24.05 8.57 -5.63
C GLN A 10 24.06 7.05 -5.66
N ASP A 11 23.64 6.42 -4.57
CA ASP A 11 23.48 4.98 -4.55
C ASP A 11 22.41 4.56 -5.57
N PHE A 12 22.60 3.38 -6.15
CA PHE A 12 21.56 2.77 -6.97
C PHE A 12 20.29 2.55 -6.12
N THR A 13 19.17 3.00 -6.67
CA THR A 13 17.82 2.83 -6.12
C THR A 13 16.98 2.16 -7.19
N ASP A 14 16.45 0.98 -6.88
CA ASP A 14 15.60 0.19 -7.78
C ASP A 14 14.11 0.57 -7.69
N GLY A 15 13.78 1.59 -6.90
CA GLY A 15 12.41 2.05 -6.68
C GLY A 15 11.71 1.42 -5.48
N PHE A 16 12.30 0.42 -4.84
CA PHE A 16 11.72 -0.28 -3.68
C PHE A 16 12.24 0.23 -2.32
N GLY A 17 12.93 1.38 -2.31
CA GLY A 17 13.42 2.02 -1.08
C GLY A 17 14.78 1.52 -0.60
N LEU A 18 15.22 2.06 0.55
CA LEU A 18 16.56 1.83 1.11
C LEU A 18 16.76 0.39 1.59
N CYS A 19 15.71 -0.31 2.02
CA CYS A 19 15.75 -1.70 2.44
C CYS A 19 15.67 -2.69 1.26
N SER A 20 15.54 -2.22 0.02
CA SER A 20 15.31 -3.13 -1.11
C SER A 20 16.47 -4.10 -1.34
N PRO A 21 16.22 -5.41 -1.39
CA PRO A 21 17.24 -6.41 -1.70
C PRO A 21 17.85 -6.22 -3.10
N GLY A 22 17.15 -5.56 -4.02
CA GLY A 22 17.65 -5.26 -5.36
C GLY A 22 18.78 -4.22 -5.40
N ARG A 23 19.04 -3.51 -4.28
CA ARG A 23 20.23 -2.64 -4.13
C ARG A 23 21.54 -3.43 -4.07
N TRP A 24 21.47 -4.72 -3.73
CA TRP A 24 22.63 -5.61 -3.61
C TRP A 24 22.58 -6.74 -4.66
N PRO A 25 23.74 -7.11 -5.23
CA PRO A 25 23.81 -8.32 -6.05
C PRO A 25 23.41 -9.54 -5.21
N PRO A 26 22.87 -10.62 -5.82
CA PRO A 26 22.33 -11.77 -5.09
C PRO A 26 23.27 -12.34 -4.02
N ASN A 27 24.58 -12.44 -4.32
CA ASN A 27 25.60 -12.95 -3.41
C ASN A 27 25.93 -12.03 -2.21
N ARG A 28 25.32 -10.84 -2.13
CA ARG A 28 25.46 -9.91 -1.01
C ARG A 28 24.15 -9.65 -0.28
N ARG A 29 23.06 -10.33 -0.68
CA ARG A 29 21.80 -10.28 0.06
C ARG A 29 21.95 -11.13 1.31
N ARG A 30 21.44 -10.64 2.44
CA ARG A 30 21.46 -11.40 3.69
C ARG A 30 20.51 -12.59 3.60
N CYS A 31 20.91 -13.70 4.19
CA CYS A 31 20.11 -14.91 4.32
C CYS A 31 19.99 -15.34 5.80
N ALA A 32 19.30 -16.44 6.08
CA ALA A 32 19.14 -16.96 7.44
C ALA A 32 20.48 -17.32 8.10
N ALA A 33 21.50 -17.68 7.30
CA ALA A 33 22.85 -17.94 7.82
C ALA A 33 23.50 -16.66 8.38
N ASP A 34 23.26 -15.51 7.76
CA ASP A 34 23.78 -14.21 8.23
C ASP A 34 22.84 -13.53 9.24
N THR A 35 21.53 -13.79 9.14
CA THR A 35 20.46 -13.12 9.89
C THR A 35 19.41 -14.16 10.29
N PRO A 36 19.55 -14.81 11.46
CA PRO A 36 18.67 -15.91 11.88
C PRO A 36 17.17 -15.58 11.89
N ALA A 37 16.80 -14.32 12.07
CA ALA A 37 15.41 -13.86 11.97
C ALA A 37 14.75 -14.18 10.60
N LEU A 38 15.55 -14.32 9.53
CA LEU A 38 15.05 -14.66 8.20
C LEU A 38 14.74 -16.14 8.01
N ALA A 39 15.08 -17.01 8.97
CA ALA A 39 14.92 -18.46 8.84
C ALA A 39 13.47 -18.88 8.54
N LEU A 40 12.49 -18.26 9.21
CA LEU A 40 11.08 -18.57 8.96
C LEU A 40 10.66 -18.16 7.54
N ALA A 41 11.06 -16.97 7.09
CA ALA A 41 10.73 -16.48 5.75
C ALA A 41 11.37 -17.35 4.65
N GLU A 42 12.61 -17.79 4.85
CA GLU A 42 13.28 -18.72 3.92
C GLU A 42 12.61 -20.08 3.89
N HIS A 43 12.30 -20.66 5.06
CA HIS A 43 11.60 -21.94 5.15
C HIS A 43 10.22 -21.87 4.50
N MET A 44 9.49 -20.78 4.74
CA MET A 44 8.20 -20.51 4.11
C MET A 44 8.30 -20.39 2.59
N GLY A 45 9.30 -19.65 2.10
CA GLY A 45 9.56 -19.52 0.66
C GLY A 45 9.90 -20.85 -0.01
N ALA A 46 10.75 -21.67 0.63
CA ALA A 46 11.08 -23.01 0.15
C ALA A 46 9.85 -23.93 0.12
N GLY A 47 9.06 -23.96 1.20
CA GLY A 47 7.86 -24.78 1.28
C GLY A 47 6.80 -24.39 0.24
N LEU A 48 6.59 -23.09 0.00
CA LEU A 48 5.71 -22.63 -1.07
C LEU A 48 6.21 -23.02 -2.46
N LEU A 49 7.52 -22.95 -2.70
CA LEU A 49 8.10 -23.33 -3.98
C LEU A 49 7.96 -24.84 -4.24
N ASP A 50 8.21 -25.67 -3.23
CA ASP A 50 8.06 -27.13 -3.35
C ASP A 50 6.60 -27.54 -3.50
N PHE A 51 5.69 -26.86 -2.79
CA PHE A 51 4.25 -26.99 -3.01
C PHE A 51 3.88 -26.71 -4.46
N LEU A 52 4.32 -25.58 -5.03
CA LEU A 52 4.03 -25.23 -6.43
C LEU A 52 4.66 -26.22 -7.42
N ARG A 53 5.90 -26.69 -7.18
CA ARG A 53 6.57 -27.71 -8.02
C ARG A 53 5.78 -29.01 -8.09
N SER A 54 5.13 -29.41 -6.99
CA SER A 54 4.33 -30.64 -6.94
C SER A 54 3.02 -30.58 -7.74
N ARG A 55 2.55 -29.37 -8.09
CA ARG A 55 1.23 -29.14 -8.68
C ARG A 55 1.30 -28.58 -10.10
N LEU A 56 2.39 -27.91 -10.47
CA LEU A 56 2.51 -27.13 -11.70
C LEU A 56 3.84 -27.38 -12.41
N ASP A 57 3.80 -27.26 -13.74
CA ASP A 57 5.01 -27.06 -14.53
C ASP A 57 5.49 -25.61 -14.39
N LEU A 58 6.44 -25.41 -13.47
CA LEU A 58 7.00 -24.09 -13.21
C LEU A 58 7.84 -23.55 -14.35
N HIS A 59 8.47 -24.40 -15.16
CA HIS A 59 9.28 -23.93 -16.29
C HIS A 59 8.38 -23.30 -17.35
N THR A 60 7.28 -23.98 -17.70
CA THR A 60 6.27 -23.44 -18.60
C THR A 60 5.62 -22.17 -18.02
N LEU A 61 5.32 -22.14 -16.72
CA LEU A 61 4.74 -20.96 -16.08
C LEU A 61 5.68 -19.75 -16.14
N VAL A 62 6.97 -19.94 -15.80
CA VAL A 62 7.99 -18.89 -15.87
C VAL A 62 8.18 -18.38 -17.31
N ALA A 63 8.20 -19.28 -18.30
CA ALA A 63 8.25 -18.89 -19.71
C ALA A 63 7.05 -18.02 -20.11
N LYS A 64 5.83 -18.40 -19.69
CA LYS A 64 4.62 -17.59 -19.92
C LYS A 64 4.70 -16.21 -19.24
N PHE A 65 5.28 -16.11 -18.05
CA PHE A 65 5.53 -14.84 -17.40
C PHE A 65 6.52 -13.97 -18.18
N ALA A 66 7.64 -14.55 -18.62
CA ALA A 66 8.65 -13.85 -19.41
C ALA A 66 8.10 -13.34 -20.76
N ASP A 67 7.23 -14.13 -21.39
CA ASP A 67 6.54 -13.77 -22.63
C ASP A 67 5.41 -12.74 -22.45
N GLY A 68 5.07 -12.35 -21.21
CA GLY A 68 3.94 -11.46 -20.93
C GLY A 68 2.56 -12.08 -21.25
N LYS A 69 2.47 -13.42 -21.29
CA LYS A 69 1.23 -14.16 -21.65
C LYS A 69 0.27 -14.38 -20.48
N ILE A 70 0.61 -13.90 -19.29
CA ILE A 70 -0.23 -14.02 -18.09
C ILE A 70 -1.08 -12.74 -17.93
N ALA A 71 -2.36 -12.84 -18.30
CA ALA A 71 -3.31 -11.71 -18.20
C ALA A 71 -4.06 -11.65 -16.86
N SER A 72 -4.11 -12.77 -16.13
CA SER A 72 -4.80 -12.92 -14.85
C SER A 72 -4.03 -13.86 -13.93
N CYS A 73 -4.47 -14.02 -12.67
CA CYS A 73 -3.85 -14.95 -11.73
C CYS A 73 -3.75 -16.36 -12.35
N PRO A 74 -2.55 -16.94 -12.50
CA PRO A 74 -2.37 -18.25 -13.11
C PRO A 74 -2.61 -19.42 -12.14
N PHE A 75 -2.94 -19.11 -10.89
CA PHE A 75 -3.17 -20.08 -9.82
C PHE A 75 -4.68 -20.21 -9.58
N SER A 76 -5.18 -21.45 -9.45
CA SER A 76 -6.57 -21.69 -9.10
C SER A 76 -6.86 -21.23 -7.67
N ASP A 77 -8.14 -20.97 -7.37
CA ASP A 77 -8.54 -20.54 -6.03
C ASP A 77 -8.20 -21.60 -4.97
N GLU A 78 -8.29 -22.89 -5.32
CA GLU A 78 -7.90 -24.01 -4.46
C GLU A 78 -6.40 -23.99 -4.16
N LEU A 79 -5.57 -23.81 -5.20
CA LEU A 79 -4.11 -23.74 -5.05
C LEU A 79 -3.70 -22.55 -4.19
N VAL A 80 -4.37 -21.40 -4.36
CA VAL A 80 -4.14 -20.21 -3.54
C VAL A 80 -4.59 -20.44 -2.10
N ALA A 81 -5.72 -21.13 -1.87
CA ALA A 81 -6.18 -21.48 -0.53
C ALA A 81 -5.23 -22.44 0.18
N GLU A 82 -4.81 -23.52 -0.47
CA GLU A 82 -3.81 -24.48 0.05
C GLU A 82 -2.48 -23.78 0.37
N GLY A 83 -2.00 -22.88 -0.50
CA GLY A 83 -0.79 -22.11 -0.24
C GLY A 83 -0.91 -21.18 0.97
N ARG A 84 -2.09 -20.58 1.21
CA ARG A 84 -2.35 -19.79 2.42
C ARG A 84 -2.38 -20.68 3.66
N GLU A 85 -3.00 -21.84 3.59
CA GLU A 85 -3.03 -22.80 4.70
C GLU A 85 -1.63 -23.24 5.12
N LEU A 86 -0.72 -23.43 4.16
CA LEU A 86 0.70 -23.69 4.44
C LEU A 86 1.34 -22.55 5.23
N VAL A 87 1.14 -21.31 4.78
CA VAL A 87 1.67 -20.10 5.46
C VAL A 87 1.11 -19.97 6.87
N PHE A 88 -0.21 -20.12 7.06
CA PHE A 88 -0.85 -20.01 8.37
C PHE A 88 -0.34 -21.08 9.34
N SER A 89 -0.26 -22.33 8.88
CA SER A 89 0.23 -23.45 9.70
C SER A 89 1.68 -23.26 10.13
N MET A 90 2.53 -22.72 9.25
CA MET A 90 3.92 -22.38 9.59
C MET A 90 3.99 -21.26 10.63
N LEU A 91 3.17 -20.22 10.50
CA LEU A 91 3.11 -19.12 11.47
C LEU A 91 2.61 -19.59 12.85
N GLU A 92 1.57 -20.41 12.88
CA GLU A 92 1.02 -20.99 14.11
C GLU A 92 2.03 -21.91 14.79
N SER A 93 2.71 -22.75 14.02
CA SER A 93 3.80 -23.62 14.53
C SER A 93 4.98 -22.81 15.07
N ALA A 94 5.23 -21.62 14.51
CA ALA A 94 6.23 -20.67 14.99
C ALA A 94 5.74 -19.82 16.18
N GLY A 95 4.53 -20.05 16.69
CA GLY A 95 3.98 -19.36 17.85
C GLY A 95 3.40 -17.97 17.56
N ALA A 96 2.75 -17.79 16.40
CA ALA A 96 2.03 -16.57 16.07
C ALA A 96 1.03 -16.17 17.18
N ALA A 97 1.01 -14.89 17.53
CA ALA A 97 0.16 -14.32 18.58
C ALA A 97 -1.04 -13.53 18.03
N LEU A 98 -1.01 -13.19 16.73
CA LEU A 98 -2.08 -12.47 16.05
C LEU A 98 -3.06 -13.42 15.32
N PRO A 99 -4.30 -12.98 15.02
CA PRO A 99 -5.27 -13.79 14.29
C PRO A 99 -4.91 -13.90 12.79
N VAL A 100 -3.89 -14.70 12.47
CA VAL A 100 -3.28 -14.79 11.13
C VAL A 100 -4.25 -15.27 10.04
N ARG A 101 -5.29 -16.01 10.42
CA ARG A 101 -6.31 -16.55 9.51
C ARG A 101 -7.46 -15.58 9.20
N GLU A 102 -7.47 -14.40 9.80
CA GLU A 102 -8.56 -13.44 9.65
C GLU A 102 -8.19 -12.26 8.75
N LYS A 103 -9.17 -11.78 7.98
CA LYS A 103 -9.07 -10.51 7.26
C LYS A 103 -9.73 -9.41 8.09
N SER A 104 -9.04 -8.29 8.22
CA SER A 104 -9.65 -7.08 8.79
C SER A 104 -10.79 -6.60 7.91
N GLN A 105 -11.85 -6.06 8.51
CA GLN A 105 -12.99 -5.51 7.78
C GLN A 105 -12.51 -4.46 6.75
N GLY A 106 -13.01 -4.57 5.51
CA GLY A 106 -12.64 -3.66 4.42
C GLY A 106 -11.23 -3.87 3.86
N GLN A 107 -10.49 -4.90 4.30
CA GLN A 107 -9.14 -5.19 3.81
C GLN A 107 -9.12 -6.50 3.02
N PRO A 108 -8.51 -6.53 1.82
CA PRO A 108 -8.43 -7.76 1.02
C PRO A 108 -7.34 -8.72 1.52
N PHE A 109 -6.43 -8.24 2.37
CA PHE A 109 -5.22 -8.95 2.83
C PHE A 109 -5.34 -9.47 4.27
N TYR A 110 -4.59 -10.54 4.58
CA TYR A 110 -4.40 -11.06 5.93
C TYR A 110 -3.33 -10.25 6.66
N LEU A 111 -3.70 -9.03 7.09
CA LEU A 111 -2.76 -8.07 7.66
C LEU A 111 -2.08 -8.58 8.95
N ALA A 112 -2.78 -9.38 9.75
CA ALA A 112 -2.20 -10.05 10.92
C ALA A 112 -1.11 -11.06 10.54
N ALA A 113 -1.32 -11.87 9.50
CA ALA A 113 -0.31 -12.80 9.00
C ALA A 113 0.92 -12.05 8.46
N LEU A 114 0.70 -10.99 7.68
CA LEU A 114 1.79 -10.15 7.18
C LEU A 114 2.59 -9.53 8.33
N GLU A 115 1.93 -9.03 9.36
CA GLU A 115 2.60 -8.51 10.55
C GLU A 115 3.47 -9.58 11.22
N GLU A 116 2.96 -10.81 11.43
CA GLU A 116 3.73 -11.87 12.07
C GLU A 116 4.96 -12.28 11.25
N ILE A 117 4.82 -12.42 9.92
CA ILE A 117 5.95 -12.72 9.03
C ILE A 117 7.04 -11.65 9.19
N LEU A 118 6.64 -10.37 9.13
CA LEU A 118 7.56 -9.24 9.24
C LEU A 118 8.19 -9.12 10.63
N ARG A 119 7.39 -9.36 11.69
CA ARG A 119 7.86 -9.33 13.08
C ARG A 119 8.92 -10.40 13.32
N VAL A 120 8.68 -11.63 12.88
CA VAL A 120 9.66 -12.72 13.01
C VAL A 120 10.90 -12.45 12.17
N SER A 121 10.72 -11.84 10.98
CA SER A 121 11.81 -11.43 10.09
C SER A 121 12.61 -10.22 10.59
N GLY A 122 12.22 -9.60 11.72
CA GLY A 122 12.90 -8.46 12.31
C GLY A 122 12.67 -7.13 11.57
N ASP A 123 11.61 -7.02 10.78
CA ASP A 123 11.26 -5.78 10.09
C ASP A 123 10.80 -4.71 11.10
N PRO A 124 11.39 -3.50 11.15
CA PRO A 124 11.06 -2.50 12.17
C PRO A 124 9.64 -1.92 12.06
N ASP A 125 8.98 -2.06 10.91
CA ASP A 125 7.68 -1.46 10.60
C ASP A 125 6.52 -2.46 10.68
N TYR A 126 6.73 -3.69 11.20
CA TYR A 126 5.72 -4.76 11.25
C TYR A 126 4.37 -4.29 11.84
N ARG A 127 4.40 -3.45 12.89
CA ARG A 127 3.19 -2.97 13.60
C ARG A 127 2.26 -2.13 12.74
N ALA A 128 2.75 -1.59 11.62
CA ALA A 128 1.93 -0.77 10.73
C ALA A 128 0.79 -1.58 10.08
N PHE A 129 0.90 -2.91 10.03
CA PHE A 129 -0.08 -3.76 9.36
C PHE A 129 -1.31 -4.00 10.23
N PHE A 130 -1.16 -4.37 11.51
CA PHE A 130 -2.26 -4.83 12.35
C PHE A 130 -2.26 -4.22 13.77
N SER A 131 -1.23 -4.46 14.58
CA SER A 131 -1.27 -4.25 16.03
C SER A 131 -1.27 -2.80 16.49
N SER A 132 -0.65 -1.87 15.72
CA SER A 132 -0.63 -0.44 16.05
C SER A 132 -2.04 0.13 16.22
N SER A 133 -2.19 1.17 17.05
CA SER A 133 -3.46 1.91 17.19
C SER A 133 -3.82 2.68 15.92
N VAL A 134 -2.83 2.94 15.06
CA VAL A 134 -2.98 3.49 13.71
C VAL A 134 -2.25 2.52 12.78
N SER A 135 -2.99 1.59 12.19
CA SER A 135 -2.49 0.49 11.34
C SER A 135 -3.36 0.35 10.09
N PHE A 136 -2.89 -0.38 9.08
CA PHE A 136 -3.68 -0.66 7.88
C PHE A 136 -4.99 -1.40 8.21
N ALA A 137 -4.99 -2.23 9.26
CA ALA A 137 -6.19 -2.92 9.74
C ALA A 137 -7.25 -1.99 10.36
N LYS A 138 -6.83 -0.86 10.94
CA LYS A 138 -7.71 0.07 11.69
C LYS A 138 -7.92 1.42 10.99
N GLY A 139 -7.17 1.67 9.92
CA GLY A 139 -7.10 2.95 9.22
C GLY A 139 -5.86 3.77 9.61
N VAL A 140 -5.32 4.47 8.62
CA VAL A 140 -4.16 5.36 8.77
C VAL A 140 -4.57 6.81 8.59
N ARG A 141 -3.95 7.71 9.37
CA ARG A 141 -4.17 9.14 9.24
C ARG A 141 -3.40 9.68 8.03
N LEU A 142 -3.94 10.69 7.35
CA LEU A 142 -3.29 11.36 6.22
C LEU A 142 -2.36 12.52 6.62
N GLY A 143 -2.13 12.73 7.92
CA GLY A 143 -1.17 13.73 8.40
C GLY A 143 -1.75 15.11 8.67
N HIS A 144 -3.06 15.29 8.53
CA HIS A 144 -3.78 16.46 9.03
C HIS A 144 -4.01 16.31 10.54
N ALA A 145 -3.82 17.39 11.31
CA ALA A 145 -3.91 17.43 12.78
C ALA A 145 -3.04 16.40 13.55
N SER A 146 -2.18 15.66 12.85
CA SER A 146 -1.30 14.64 13.42
C SER A 146 -0.08 14.46 12.53
N LYS A 147 1.11 14.33 13.12
CA LYS A 147 2.34 14.15 12.33
C LYS A 147 2.47 12.69 11.87
N LEU A 148 2.59 12.48 10.57
CA LEU A 148 2.86 11.17 9.97
C LEU A 148 4.20 10.62 10.49
N PRO A 149 4.28 9.33 10.86
CA PRO A 149 5.53 8.70 11.21
C PRO A 149 6.51 8.70 10.03
N ARG A 150 7.80 8.58 10.35
CA ARG A 150 8.86 8.36 9.36
C ARG A 150 9.03 6.85 9.18
N VAL A 151 9.41 6.45 7.97
CA VAL A 151 9.79 5.07 7.62
C VAL A 151 11.27 5.09 7.19
N PRO A 152 12.22 5.25 8.13
CA PRO A 152 13.62 5.51 7.80
C PRO A 152 14.33 4.33 7.14
N ALA A 153 13.84 3.10 7.35
CA ALA A 153 14.36 1.90 6.70
C ALA A 153 14.05 1.87 5.19
N VAL A 154 13.01 2.60 4.74
CA VAL A 154 12.56 2.62 3.33
C VAL A 154 12.93 3.93 2.64
N PHE A 155 12.85 5.07 3.32
CA PHE A 155 13.03 6.39 2.70
C PHE A 155 14.04 7.27 3.42
N GLU A 156 14.90 7.92 2.63
CA GLU A 156 15.77 9.00 3.13
C GLU A 156 14.97 10.11 3.82
N LYS A 157 15.68 10.90 4.64
CA LYS A 157 15.06 12.07 5.29
C LYS A 157 14.61 13.05 4.23
N LYS A 158 13.30 13.34 4.21
CA LYS A 158 12.76 14.40 3.36
C LYS A 158 13.21 15.76 3.92
N THR A 159 14.15 16.39 3.21
CA THR A 159 14.75 17.68 3.60
C THR A 159 14.08 18.87 2.92
N LYS A 160 13.32 18.63 1.85
CA LYS A 160 12.63 19.67 1.08
C LYS A 160 11.13 19.44 1.11
N TRP A 161 10.40 20.54 1.28
CA TRP A 161 8.95 20.56 1.34
C TRP A 161 8.42 21.54 0.30
N ARG A 162 7.32 21.16 -0.35
CA ARG A 162 6.57 22.13 -1.14
C ARG A 162 6.02 23.17 -0.18
N ARG A 163 6.29 24.44 -0.45
CA ARG A 163 5.60 25.55 0.19
C ARG A 163 4.32 25.76 -0.61
N TYR A 164 3.20 25.69 0.07
CA TYR A 164 1.92 26.12 -0.47
C TYR A 164 1.77 27.59 -0.11
N GLU A 165 1.19 28.38 -1.00
CA GLU A 165 0.79 29.74 -0.66
C GLU A 165 -0.31 29.66 0.43
N ASP A 166 -0.42 30.70 1.25
CA ASP A 166 -1.47 30.82 2.27
C ASP A 166 -2.81 31.07 1.56
N GLU A 167 -3.33 30.06 0.87
CA GLU A 167 -4.68 30.11 0.34
C GLU A 167 -5.65 30.08 1.51
N ALA A 168 -6.46 31.15 1.58
CA ALA A 168 -7.37 31.43 2.67
C ALA A 168 -8.15 30.19 3.13
N GLU A 169 -8.08 29.91 4.42
CA GLU A 169 -8.99 28.99 5.09
C GLU A 169 -10.42 29.49 4.83
N GLY A 170 -11.32 28.66 4.29
CA GLY A 170 -12.70 29.14 4.29
C GLY A 170 -13.77 28.33 3.57
N GLN A 171 -13.46 27.38 2.68
CA GLN A 171 -14.51 26.62 2.01
C GLN A 171 -14.43 25.15 2.37
N ILE A 172 -15.30 24.78 3.31
CA ILE A 172 -15.50 23.40 3.76
C ILE A 172 -16.22 22.61 2.67
N LEU A 173 -17.04 23.23 1.82
CA LEU A 173 -17.74 22.57 0.72
C LEU A 173 -17.34 23.21 -0.60
N ARG A 174 -16.75 22.42 -1.50
CA ARG A 174 -16.28 22.89 -2.81
C ARG A 174 -17.07 22.26 -3.94
N GLU A 175 -17.29 23.05 -4.99
CA GLU A 175 -17.81 22.52 -6.25
C GLU A 175 -16.71 21.80 -7.05
N ASN A 176 -17.12 20.82 -7.86
CA ASN A 176 -16.22 20.12 -8.77
C ASN A 176 -15.68 21.03 -9.88
N CYS A 177 -14.45 20.76 -10.31
CA CYS A 177 -13.85 21.42 -11.47
C CYS A 177 -14.65 21.10 -12.74
N ILE A 178 -14.55 21.98 -13.75
CA ILE A 178 -15.26 21.81 -15.04
C ILE A 178 -15.01 20.43 -15.65
N SER A 179 -13.76 19.95 -15.61
CA SER A 179 -13.40 18.62 -16.11
C SER A 179 -14.20 17.49 -15.44
N ALA A 180 -14.40 17.55 -14.12
CA ALA A 180 -15.16 16.51 -13.43
C ALA A 180 -16.67 16.64 -13.70
N LYS A 181 -17.18 17.87 -13.86
CA LYS A 181 -18.57 18.11 -14.27
C LYS A 181 -18.85 17.57 -15.68
N GLN A 182 -17.91 17.74 -16.62
CA GLN A 182 -18.02 17.23 -18.00
C GLN A 182 -17.90 15.70 -18.11
N HIS A 183 -17.30 15.04 -17.12
CA HIS A 183 -17.10 13.59 -17.08
C HIS A 183 -17.77 12.96 -15.84
N ALA A 184 -18.92 13.49 -15.43
CA ALA A 184 -19.56 13.13 -14.17
C ALA A 184 -20.00 11.65 -14.12
N ASP A 185 -20.43 11.09 -15.24
CA ASP A 185 -20.78 9.69 -15.40
C ASP A 185 -19.57 8.76 -15.16
N VAL A 186 -18.43 9.09 -15.77
CA VAL A 186 -17.17 8.35 -15.60
C VAL A 186 -16.68 8.44 -14.16
N VAL A 187 -16.77 9.62 -13.54
CA VAL A 187 -16.43 9.84 -12.12
C VAL A 187 -17.32 8.97 -11.23
N GLN A 188 -18.63 8.99 -11.45
CA GLN A 188 -19.60 8.21 -10.66
C GLN A 188 -19.33 6.71 -10.77
N GLN A 189 -19.08 6.19 -11.98
CA GLN A 189 -18.77 4.76 -12.16
C GLN A 189 -17.49 4.34 -11.42
N GLN A 190 -16.46 5.18 -11.40
CA GLN A 190 -15.24 4.89 -10.62
C GLN A 190 -15.52 4.83 -9.12
N PHE A 191 -16.35 5.72 -8.59
CA PHE A 191 -16.73 5.71 -7.18
C PHE A 191 -17.60 4.50 -6.83
N LEU A 192 -18.58 4.14 -7.67
CA LEU A 192 -19.37 2.92 -7.47
C LEU A 192 -18.48 1.66 -7.48
N ALA A 193 -17.48 1.60 -8.35
CA ALA A 193 -16.51 0.51 -8.36
C ALA A 193 -15.65 0.48 -7.09
N ALA A 194 -15.21 1.63 -6.59
CA ALA A 194 -14.49 1.74 -5.32
C ALA A 194 -15.35 1.37 -4.10
N VAL A 195 -16.63 1.75 -4.09
CA VAL A 195 -17.60 1.32 -3.06
C VAL A 195 -17.79 -0.20 -3.10
N LYS A 196 -17.95 -0.79 -4.30
CA LYS A 196 -18.02 -2.24 -4.46
C LYS A 196 -16.75 -2.96 -3.96
N LEU A 197 -15.59 -2.32 -4.07
CA LEU A 197 -14.32 -2.84 -3.55
C LEU A 197 -14.15 -2.61 -2.03
N GLY A 198 -15.03 -1.85 -1.39
CA GLY A 198 -14.89 -1.43 0.01
C GLY A 198 -13.82 -0.36 0.23
N ALA A 199 -13.37 0.30 -0.84
CA ALA A 199 -12.35 1.36 -0.78
C ALA A 199 -12.95 2.77 -0.57
N MET A 200 -14.27 2.92 -0.69
CA MET A 200 -15.01 4.15 -0.45
C MET A 200 -16.37 3.85 0.21
N ASP A 201 -16.83 4.78 1.05
CA ASP A 201 -18.18 4.75 1.63
C ASP A 201 -19.01 5.88 1.02
N GLU A 202 -20.26 5.58 0.63
CA GLU A 202 -21.25 6.60 0.29
C GLU A 202 -22.01 7.02 1.55
N MET A 203 -22.09 8.33 1.82
CA MET A 203 -22.86 8.85 2.96
C MET A 203 -23.31 10.29 2.73
N SER A 204 -24.39 10.67 3.41
CA SER A 204 -24.84 12.06 3.45
C SER A 204 -23.89 12.94 4.28
N LEU A 205 -23.85 14.24 4.01
CA LEU A 205 -23.11 15.21 4.84
C LEU A 205 -23.56 15.16 6.30
N LYS A 206 -24.85 14.93 6.56
CA LYS A 206 -25.37 14.77 7.92
C LYS A 206 -24.74 13.56 8.62
N SER A 207 -24.78 12.39 7.96
CA SER A 207 -24.17 11.17 8.49
C SER A 207 -22.66 11.31 8.71
N ALA A 208 -21.96 12.04 7.83
CA ALA A 208 -20.53 12.33 8.00
C ALA A 208 -20.27 13.20 9.24
N ARG A 209 -21.08 14.25 9.48
CA ARG A 209 -21.01 15.07 10.69
C ARG A 209 -21.27 14.24 11.95
N ASP A 210 -22.29 13.40 11.93
CA ASP A 210 -22.66 12.54 13.05
C ASP A 210 -21.54 11.51 13.34
N LYS A 211 -20.90 10.96 12.31
CA LYS A 211 -19.84 9.94 12.42
C LYS A 211 -18.48 10.52 12.83
N PHE A 212 -18.08 11.65 12.26
CA PHE A 212 -16.72 12.18 12.39
C PHE A 212 -16.61 13.43 13.28
N GLY A 213 -17.73 14.09 13.58
CA GLY A 213 -17.77 15.35 14.30
C GLY A 213 -17.30 16.54 13.46
N GLY A 214 -17.73 17.75 13.84
CA GLY A 214 -17.43 18.98 13.10
C GLY A 214 -18.05 19.02 11.70
N ASP A 215 -17.65 20.00 10.89
CA ASP A 215 -18.07 20.10 9.49
C ASP A 215 -17.03 19.44 8.56
N PRO A 216 -17.42 18.43 7.75
CA PRO A 216 -16.49 17.71 6.90
C PRO A 216 -16.04 18.56 5.71
N ALA A 217 -14.73 18.67 5.50
CA ALA A 217 -14.18 19.31 4.29
C ALA A 217 -14.37 18.41 3.06
N VAL A 218 -15.10 18.91 2.07
CA VAL A 218 -15.36 18.29 0.76
C VAL A 218 -14.55 19.01 -0.30
N ALA A 219 -13.52 18.33 -0.78
CA ALA A 219 -12.64 18.80 -1.85
C ALA A 219 -13.33 18.76 -3.22
N SER A 220 -12.93 19.67 -4.11
CA SER A 220 -13.31 19.61 -5.53
C SER A 220 -12.77 18.33 -6.17
N LEU A 221 -13.55 17.72 -7.06
CA LEU A 221 -13.07 16.67 -7.95
C LEU A 221 -12.55 17.27 -9.27
N GLY A 222 -11.50 16.66 -9.81
CA GLY A 222 -11.03 16.83 -11.17
C GLY A 222 -11.03 15.50 -11.93
N ALA A 223 -11.07 15.57 -13.26
CA ALA A 223 -10.95 14.40 -14.14
C ALA A 223 -9.79 14.66 -15.11
N ILE A 224 -8.80 13.76 -15.10
CA ILE A 224 -7.60 13.88 -15.94
C ILE A 224 -7.59 12.73 -16.94
N GLU A 225 -7.57 13.05 -18.22
CA GLU A 225 -7.42 12.08 -19.29
C GLU A 225 -6.04 11.39 -19.23
N LYS A 226 -6.03 10.07 -19.39
CA LYS A 226 -4.84 9.24 -19.50
C LYS A 226 -4.48 9.06 -20.98
N LYS A 227 -3.30 8.50 -21.25
CA LYS A 227 -2.82 8.24 -22.61
C LYS A 227 -3.71 7.31 -23.44
N ASP A 228 -4.51 6.47 -22.77
CA ASP A 228 -5.44 5.52 -23.39
C ASP A 228 -6.86 6.10 -23.58
N GLY A 229 -7.05 7.41 -23.36
CA GLY A 229 -8.35 8.09 -23.42
C GLY A 229 -9.25 7.86 -22.21
N SER A 230 -8.87 6.96 -21.28
CA SER A 230 -9.61 6.80 -20.03
C SER A 230 -9.34 7.96 -19.08
N HIS A 231 -10.26 8.27 -18.16
CA HIS A 231 -10.06 9.34 -17.19
C HIS A 231 -9.67 8.78 -15.82
N ARG A 232 -8.87 9.52 -15.04
CA ARG A 232 -8.68 9.30 -13.61
C ARG A 232 -9.29 10.44 -12.81
N VAL A 233 -10.01 10.11 -11.75
CA VAL A 233 -10.53 11.10 -10.79
C VAL A 233 -9.41 11.54 -9.84
N VAL A 234 -9.32 12.84 -9.59
CA VAL A 234 -8.40 13.43 -8.61
C VAL A 234 -9.17 14.29 -7.60
N HIS A 235 -8.75 14.26 -6.34
CA HIS A 235 -9.30 15.11 -5.29
C HIS A 235 -8.36 16.30 -5.09
N ASP A 236 -8.88 17.52 -5.19
CA ASP A 236 -8.09 18.72 -4.95
C ASP A 236 -7.98 19.00 -3.46
N GLY A 237 -6.97 18.39 -2.82
CA GLY A 237 -6.63 18.64 -1.42
C GLY A 237 -5.92 19.96 -1.17
N THR A 238 -5.72 20.81 -2.17
CA THR A 238 -4.97 22.08 -2.04
C THR A 238 -5.93 23.26 -2.00
N HIS A 239 -6.65 23.51 -3.10
CA HIS A 239 -7.38 24.77 -3.26
C HIS A 239 -8.70 24.76 -2.48
N GLY A 240 -8.87 25.76 -1.62
CA GLY A 240 -10.06 25.94 -0.77
C GLY A 240 -10.09 25.08 0.51
N VAL A 241 -9.79 23.78 0.42
CA VAL A 241 -9.78 22.88 1.59
C VAL A 241 -8.43 22.84 2.34
N GLY A 242 -7.32 23.14 1.67
CA GLY A 242 -5.99 23.30 2.29
C GLY A 242 -5.41 22.06 2.98
N VAL A 243 -5.94 20.86 2.74
CA VAL A 243 -5.49 19.61 3.41
C VAL A 243 -4.00 19.35 3.17
N ASN A 244 -3.52 19.53 1.94
CA ASN A 244 -2.14 19.25 1.54
C ASN A 244 -1.11 20.12 2.28
N ALA A 245 -1.42 21.41 2.51
CA ALA A 245 -0.54 22.32 3.25
C ALA A 245 -0.43 21.96 4.74
N ARG A 246 -1.47 21.33 5.27
CA ARG A 246 -1.60 20.93 6.68
C ARG A 246 -1.04 19.54 6.98
N VAL A 247 -0.68 18.75 5.96
CA VAL A 247 -0.01 17.47 6.15
C VAL A 247 1.39 17.69 6.70
N LYS A 248 1.66 17.18 7.91
CA LYS A 248 2.98 17.27 8.55
C LYS A 248 3.57 15.89 8.79
N PHE A 249 4.90 15.79 8.71
CA PHE A 249 5.65 14.57 9.01
C PHE A 249 6.50 14.78 10.26
N ARG A 250 6.79 13.70 10.99
CA ARG A 250 7.79 13.74 12.07
C ARG A 250 9.16 14.03 11.44
N VAL A 251 9.93 14.91 12.08
CA VAL A 251 11.26 15.35 11.64
C VAL A 251 12.32 14.42 12.21
#